data_AF-A0A3D2Z5F8-F1
#
_entry.id   AF-A0A3D2Z5F8-F1
#
_cell.length_a   1.000
_cell.length_b   1.000
_cell.length_c   1.000
_cell.angle_alpha   90.00
_cell.angle_beta   90.00
_cell.angle_gamma   90.00
#
_symmetry.space_group_name_H-M   'P 1'
#
loop_
_entity.id
_entity.type
_entity.pdbx_description
1 polymer ?
#
loop_
_entity_poly.entity_id
_entity_poly.type
_entity_poly.pdbx_seq_one_letter_code
_entity_poly.pdbx_strand_id
1 'polypeptide(L)'
;MASGRRYDRCGVPDNGANYPLDQPTYFQGLRDAGYHVAGVGKFDLHKDLTDPENRWWELDGSRLLSEWGFTEGIDNEGKFDGSGSYRIHGGPRGPYLAFLEERGLAEIYLQEHADLKRHMGAYTTALPDDAYCDNWVAENGLRFLRGFPADRPWHLVVNFTGPHNPMDVTESMRARWEGVDF
;
A
#
# COMPACT_ATOMS: atom_id res chain seq x y z
N MET A 1 -1.72 10.50 -9.02
CA MET A 1 -1.74 10.52 -10.51
C MET A 1 -3.02 9.91 -11.12
N ALA A 2 -3.92 9.30 -10.33
CA ALA A 2 -5.10 8.60 -10.85
C ALA A 2 -6.02 9.43 -11.77
N SER A 3 -6.07 10.76 -11.60
CA SER A 3 -6.91 11.63 -12.44
C SER A 3 -6.43 11.79 -13.87
N GLY A 4 -5.13 11.58 -14.16
CA GLY A 4 -4.53 11.99 -15.43
C GLY A 4 -4.59 13.51 -15.68
N ARG A 5 -4.82 14.32 -14.64
CA ARG A 5 -5.00 15.78 -14.71
C ARG A 5 -3.84 16.53 -14.06
N ARG A 6 -3.70 17.81 -14.42
CA ARG A 6 -2.81 18.76 -13.74
C ARG A 6 -3.23 18.96 -12.29
N TYR A 7 -2.28 19.38 -11.45
CA TYR A 7 -2.46 19.54 -10.00
C TYR A 7 -3.63 20.46 -9.64
N ASP A 8 -3.80 21.58 -10.35
CA ASP A 8 -4.90 22.53 -10.17
C ASP A 8 -6.29 21.99 -10.57
N ARG A 9 -6.35 20.79 -11.16
CA ARG A 9 -7.57 20.15 -11.68
C ARG A 9 -7.74 18.70 -11.25
N CYS A 10 -6.91 18.19 -10.34
CA CYS A 10 -6.93 16.78 -9.94
C CYS A 10 -7.96 16.49 -8.83
N GLY A 11 -8.57 17.52 -8.23
CA GLY A 11 -9.58 17.36 -7.18
C GLY A 11 -9.04 16.95 -5.80
N VAL A 12 -7.72 16.78 -5.64
CA VAL A 12 -7.06 16.38 -4.40
C VAL A 12 -5.94 17.37 -4.08
N PRO A 13 -6.17 18.34 -3.17
CA PRO A 13 -5.22 19.43 -2.92
C PRO A 13 -3.99 19.01 -2.13
N ASP A 14 -4.11 17.99 -1.27
CA ASP A 14 -3.04 17.49 -0.41
C ASP A 14 -3.34 16.08 0.11
N ASN A 15 -2.50 15.63 1.04
CA ASN A 15 -2.49 14.31 1.65
C ASN A 15 -3.63 14.06 2.65
N GLY A 16 -4.51 15.04 2.90
CA GLY A 16 -5.66 14.95 3.79
C GLY A 16 -6.99 14.82 3.06
N ALA A 17 -6.99 14.67 1.74
CA ALA A 17 -8.21 14.60 0.94
C ALA A 17 -8.39 13.22 0.27
N ASN A 18 -9.62 12.75 0.24
CA ASN A 18 -10.02 11.60 -0.58
C ASN A 18 -10.07 11.99 -2.05
N TYR A 19 -9.73 11.05 -2.92
CA TYR A 19 -10.00 11.17 -4.33
C TYR A 19 -11.52 11.10 -4.58
N PRO A 20 -12.11 12.12 -5.24
CA PRO A 20 -13.55 12.19 -5.42
C PRO A 20 -14.08 11.04 -6.30
N LEU A 21 -15.17 10.39 -5.86
CA LEU A 21 -15.79 9.25 -6.56
C LEU A 21 -16.52 9.65 -7.85
N ASP A 22 -16.92 10.92 -7.98
CA ASP A 22 -17.58 11.48 -9.17
C ASP A 22 -16.58 11.99 -10.22
N GLN A 23 -15.28 11.99 -9.91
CA GLN A 23 -14.23 12.32 -10.88
C GLN A 23 -13.63 11.03 -11.47
N PRO A 24 -13.59 10.90 -12.80
CA PRO A 24 -13.06 9.68 -13.38
C PRO A 24 -11.55 9.54 -13.18
N THR A 25 -11.09 8.30 -13.03
CA THR A 25 -9.67 7.94 -13.06
C THR A 25 -9.27 7.45 -14.46
N TYR A 26 -7.97 7.43 -14.76
CA TYR A 26 -7.50 6.77 -15.97
C TYR A 26 -7.71 5.23 -15.91
N PHE A 27 -7.79 4.66 -14.71
CA PHE A 27 -8.06 3.23 -14.51
C PHE A 27 -9.45 2.86 -15.04
N GLN A 28 -10.47 3.67 -14.76
CA GLN A 28 -11.82 3.48 -15.32
C GLN A 28 -11.77 3.55 -16.85
N GLY A 29 -11.05 4.52 -17.41
CA GLY A 29 -10.87 4.62 -18.86
C GLY A 29 -10.22 3.38 -19.50
N LEU A 30 -9.23 2.78 -18.83
CA LEU A 30 -8.61 1.52 -19.29
C LEU A 30 -9.58 0.34 -19.20
N ARG A 31 -10.29 0.22 -18.08
CA ARG A 31 -11.29 -0.84 -17.87
C ARG A 31 -12.40 -0.77 -18.91
N ASP A 32 -12.92 0.43 -19.17
CA ASP A 32 -13.97 0.67 -20.16
C ASP A 32 -13.48 0.40 -21.60
N ALA A 33 -12.17 0.52 -21.84
CA ALA A 33 -11.52 0.12 -23.10
C ALA A 33 -11.23 -1.39 -23.19
N GLY A 34 -11.66 -2.20 -22.21
CA GLY A 34 -11.55 -3.66 -22.22
C GLY A 34 -10.28 -4.22 -21.55
N TYR A 35 -9.49 -3.39 -20.85
CA TYR A 35 -8.36 -3.87 -20.08
C TYR A 35 -8.83 -4.54 -18.78
N HIS A 36 -8.13 -5.60 -18.39
CA HIS A 36 -8.14 -6.09 -17.02
C HIS A 36 -7.27 -5.18 -16.15
N VAL A 37 -7.86 -4.41 -15.25
CA VAL A 37 -7.14 -3.39 -14.48
C VAL A 37 -6.93 -3.87 -13.05
N ALA A 38 -5.68 -4.00 -12.64
CA ALA A 38 -5.31 -4.44 -11.30
C ALA A 38 -4.37 -3.45 -10.60
N GLY A 39 -4.35 -3.51 -9.27
CA GLY A 39 -3.41 -2.75 -8.48
C GLY A 39 -3.03 -3.46 -7.17
N VAL A 40 -1.83 -3.21 -6.68
CA VAL A 40 -1.36 -3.73 -5.38
C VAL A 40 -0.46 -2.72 -4.67
N GLY A 41 -0.60 -2.63 -3.36
CA GLY A 41 0.20 -1.76 -2.50
C GLY A 41 -0.56 -0.50 -2.10
N LYS A 42 0.14 0.61 -1.89
CA LYS A 42 -0.47 1.81 -1.27
C LYS A 42 -1.08 2.73 -2.31
N PHE A 43 -2.41 2.91 -2.31
CA PHE A 43 -3.06 3.71 -3.36
C PHE A 43 -3.24 5.17 -2.95
N ASP A 44 -3.42 5.44 -1.65
CA ASP A 44 -3.64 6.76 -1.09
C ASP A 44 -4.84 7.51 -1.74
N LEU A 45 -5.84 6.77 -2.22
CA LEU A 45 -7.05 7.35 -2.82
C LEU A 45 -8.16 7.63 -1.79
N HIS A 46 -8.21 6.94 -0.65
CA HIS A 46 -9.07 7.30 0.50
C HIS A 46 -8.23 7.76 1.70
N LYS A 47 -7.60 8.93 1.58
CA LYS A 47 -6.61 9.37 2.56
C LYS A 47 -7.12 10.25 3.71
N ASP A 48 -8.33 10.79 3.63
CA ASP A 48 -8.84 11.69 4.68
C ASP A 48 -9.06 10.94 6.01
N LEU A 49 -8.03 10.91 6.85
CA LEU A 49 -8.08 10.24 8.15
C LEU A 49 -8.85 11.05 9.21
N THR A 50 -9.41 12.22 8.89
CA THR A 50 -10.29 12.93 9.84
C THR A 50 -11.59 12.17 10.05
N ASP A 51 -12.05 11.48 9.01
CA ASP A 51 -13.13 10.49 9.09
C ASP A 51 -12.57 9.15 9.62
N PRO A 52 -13.08 8.64 10.77
CA PRO A 52 -12.70 7.33 11.29
C PRO A 52 -12.90 6.18 10.30
N GLU A 53 -13.92 6.27 9.45
CA GLU A 53 -14.20 5.21 8.47
C GLU A 53 -13.01 5.04 7.53
N ASN A 54 -12.33 6.12 7.12
CA ASN A 54 -11.17 6.07 6.21
C ASN A 54 -9.91 5.41 6.79
N ARG A 55 -9.96 4.94 8.04
CA ARG A 55 -8.91 4.08 8.63
C ARG A 55 -9.12 2.59 8.38
N TRP A 56 -10.06 2.22 7.51
CA TRP A 56 -10.41 0.83 7.18
C TRP A 56 -10.25 0.56 5.68
N TRP A 57 -9.33 -0.32 5.30
CA TRP A 57 -9.04 -0.68 3.90
C TRP A 57 -9.82 -1.92 3.42
N GLU A 58 -10.64 -2.52 4.30
CA GLU A 58 -11.02 -3.95 4.26
C GLU A 58 -9.81 -4.87 4.45
N LEU A 59 -10.02 -6.03 5.09
CA LEU A 59 -8.91 -6.97 5.37
C LEU A 59 -8.34 -7.60 4.09
N ASP A 60 -9.04 -7.52 2.97
CA ASP A 60 -8.56 -7.94 1.65
C ASP A 60 -8.06 -6.77 0.78
N GLY A 61 -8.14 -5.52 1.29
CA GLY A 61 -7.73 -4.32 0.56
C GLY A 61 -8.70 -3.90 -0.55
N SER A 62 -9.94 -4.39 -0.56
CA SER A 62 -10.88 -4.18 -1.66
C SER A 62 -11.60 -2.83 -1.65
N ARG A 63 -11.43 -2.03 -0.60
CA ARG A 63 -12.21 -0.80 -0.42
C ARG A 63 -12.12 0.14 -1.62
N LEU A 64 -13.29 0.49 -2.18
CA LEU A 64 -13.48 1.47 -3.25
C LEU A 64 -12.72 1.18 -4.55
N LEU A 65 -12.14 -0.02 -4.70
CA LEU A 65 -11.36 -0.38 -5.88
C LEU A 65 -12.21 -0.37 -7.15
N SER A 66 -13.41 -0.93 -7.07
CA SER A 66 -14.33 -1.02 -8.22
C SER A 66 -14.75 0.37 -8.69
N GLU A 67 -14.98 1.28 -7.75
CA GLU A 67 -15.40 2.65 -7.95
C GLU A 67 -14.30 3.42 -8.68
N TRP A 68 -13.04 3.22 -8.31
CA TRP A 68 -11.90 3.87 -8.95
C TRP A 68 -11.37 3.19 -10.20
N GLY A 69 -12.02 2.14 -10.72
CA GLY A 69 -11.68 1.58 -12.02
C GLY A 69 -10.96 0.25 -12.01
N PHE A 70 -10.66 -0.30 -10.84
CA PHE A 70 -9.99 -1.59 -10.75
C PHE A 70 -10.98 -2.73 -10.96
N THR A 71 -10.53 -3.77 -11.67
CA THR A 71 -11.19 -5.06 -11.81
C THR A 71 -10.88 -5.96 -10.62
N GLU A 72 -9.65 -5.90 -10.13
CA GLU A 72 -9.19 -6.56 -8.90
C GLU A 72 -8.06 -5.73 -8.26
N GLY A 73 -7.73 -5.97 -7.00
CA GLY A 73 -6.57 -5.35 -6.39
C GLY A 73 -6.50 -5.54 -4.88
N ILE A 74 -5.45 -5.00 -4.30
CA ILE A 74 -5.21 -4.96 -2.85
C ILE A 74 -4.63 -3.58 -2.51
N ASP A 75 -5.47 -2.67 -2.02
CA ASP A 75 -4.99 -1.42 -1.43
C ASP A 75 -4.52 -1.70 0.00
N ASN A 76 -3.28 -1.34 0.30
CA ASN A 76 -2.70 -1.49 1.62
C ASN A 76 -2.58 -0.15 2.35
N GLU A 77 -2.56 -0.24 3.66
CA GLU A 77 -2.60 0.90 4.58
C GLU A 77 -1.32 1.74 4.51
N GLY A 78 -0.24 1.17 4.00
CA GLY A 78 1.10 1.71 4.17
C GLY A 78 1.59 1.63 5.63
N LYS A 79 2.71 2.31 5.91
CA LYS A 79 3.45 2.13 7.17
C LYS A 79 2.77 2.79 8.37
N PHE A 80 2.77 4.12 8.42
CA PHE A 80 2.26 4.86 9.58
C PHE A 80 0.73 4.82 9.70
N ASP A 81 0.01 4.92 8.59
CA ASP A 81 -1.46 4.90 8.64
C ASP A 81 -1.97 3.52 9.09
N GLY A 82 -1.35 2.42 8.60
CA GLY A 82 -1.64 1.06 9.06
C GLY A 82 -1.33 0.83 10.54
N SER A 83 -0.11 1.15 11.00
CA SER A 83 0.25 0.98 12.41
C SER A 83 -0.54 1.89 13.35
N GLY A 84 -0.90 3.10 12.90
CA GLY A 84 -1.77 4.02 13.62
C GLY A 84 -3.19 3.49 13.75
N SER A 85 -3.77 3.02 12.65
CA SER A 85 -5.09 2.41 12.63
C SER A 85 -5.15 1.18 13.54
N TYR A 86 -4.17 0.28 13.45
CA TYR A 86 -4.09 -0.90 14.32
C TYR A 86 -4.10 -0.52 15.81
N ARG A 87 -3.28 0.45 16.22
CA ARG A 87 -3.21 0.92 17.63
C ARG A 87 -4.53 1.53 18.11
N ILE A 88 -5.23 2.29 17.25
CA ILE A 88 -6.51 2.91 17.59
C ILE A 88 -7.60 1.85 17.80
N HIS A 89 -7.62 0.82 16.95
CA HIS A 89 -8.72 -0.14 16.91
C HIS A 89 -8.44 -1.48 17.60
N GLY A 90 -7.19 -1.72 18.03
CA GLY A 90 -6.78 -2.95 18.70
C GLY A 90 -6.73 -4.18 17.80
N GLY A 91 -6.55 -3.99 16.48
CA GLY A 91 -6.54 -5.07 15.50
C GLY A 91 -6.38 -4.53 14.08
N PRO A 92 -6.15 -5.42 13.08
CA PRO A 92 -5.87 -5.02 11.72
C PRO A 92 -7.09 -4.35 11.09
N ARG A 93 -6.80 -3.33 10.30
CA ARG A 93 -7.80 -2.57 9.56
C ARG A 93 -7.54 -2.55 8.06
N GLY A 94 -6.58 -3.33 7.60
CA GLY A 94 -6.27 -3.55 6.20
C GLY A 94 -5.43 -4.81 6.00
N PRO A 95 -5.05 -5.07 4.74
CA PRO A 95 -4.55 -6.38 4.34
C PRO A 95 -3.13 -6.68 4.83
N TYR A 96 -2.25 -5.67 4.91
CA TYR A 96 -0.87 -5.93 5.28
C TYR A 96 -0.75 -6.20 6.78
N LEU A 97 -1.43 -5.44 7.64
CA LEU A 97 -1.42 -5.70 9.07
C LEU A 97 -2.18 -6.98 9.42
N ALA A 98 -3.22 -7.34 8.65
CA ALA A 98 -3.89 -8.65 8.81
C ALA A 98 -2.92 -9.80 8.53
N PHE A 99 -2.15 -9.72 7.45
CA PHE A 99 -1.10 -10.68 7.13
C PHE A 99 -0.03 -10.76 8.23
N LEU A 100 0.44 -9.62 8.75
CA LEU A 100 1.41 -9.61 9.85
C LEU A 100 0.83 -10.20 11.14
N GLU A 101 -0.44 -9.96 11.44
CA GLU A 101 -1.12 -10.53 12.61
C GLU A 101 -1.23 -12.05 12.50
N GLU A 102 -1.67 -12.57 11.35
CA GLU A 102 -1.74 -14.02 11.08
C GLU A 102 -0.36 -14.69 11.26
N ARG A 103 0.70 -13.98 10.88
CA ARG A 103 2.09 -14.44 11.01
C ARG A 103 2.69 -14.25 12.41
N GLY A 104 1.97 -13.64 13.36
CA GLY A 104 2.48 -13.31 14.69
C GLY A 104 3.55 -12.21 14.70
N LEU A 105 3.59 -11.36 13.66
CA LEU A 105 4.58 -10.31 13.44
C LEU A 105 4.03 -8.89 13.66
N ALA A 106 2.72 -8.73 13.87
CA ALA A 106 2.10 -7.41 14.04
C ALA A 106 2.71 -6.64 15.24
N GLU A 107 2.87 -7.29 16.39
CA GLU A 107 3.35 -6.63 17.61
C GLU A 107 4.76 -6.04 17.43
N ILE A 108 5.71 -6.79 16.85
CA ILE A 108 7.07 -6.28 16.64
C ILE A 108 7.09 -5.11 15.66
N TYR A 109 6.27 -5.17 14.60
CA TYR A 109 6.13 -4.07 13.64
C TYR A 109 5.54 -2.80 14.29
N LEU A 110 4.55 -2.95 15.18
CA LEU A 110 3.98 -1.82 15.92
C LEU A 110 4.98 -1.19 16.88
N GLN A 111 5.81 -2.00 17.53
CA GLN A 111 6.88 -1.53 18.42
C GLN A 111 7.94 -0.72 17.65
N GLU A 112 8.35 -1.19 16.46
CA GLU A 112 9.25 -0.44 15.59
C GLU A 112 8.65 0.93 15.20
N HIS A 113 7.36 0.97 14.86
CA HIS A 113 6.69 2.21 14.48
C HIS A 113 6.33 3.14 15.64
N ALA A 114 6.38 2.67 16.89
CA ALA A 114 6.19 3.50 18.08
C ALA A 114 7.47 4.25 18.50
N ASP A 115 8.64 3.64 18.30
CA ASP A 115 9.94 4.27 18.62
C ASP A 115 10.45 5.16 17.48
N LEU A 116 9.68 6.22 17.19
CA LEU A 116 10.00 7.17 16.12
C LEU A 116 11.41 7.75 16.28
N LYS A 117 11.85 8.08 17.50
CA LYS A 117 13.19 8.66 17.70
C LYS A 117 14.31 7.73 17.21
N ARG A 118 14.15 6.42 17.42
CA ARG A 118 15.12 5.42 16.98
C ARG A 118 14.99 5.06 15.50
N HIS A 119 13.78 5.09 14.96
CA HIS A 119 13.46 4.57 13.63
C HIS A 119 13.08 5.63 12.58
N MET A 120 13.28 6.93 12.88
CA MET A 120 13.18 7.99 11.88
C MET A 120 14.37 8.01 10.90
N GLY A 121 15.49 7.37 11.24
CA GLY A 121 16.62 7.14 10.35
C GLY A 121 16.55 5.77 9.66
N ALA A 122 17.59 5.44 8.88
CA ALA A 122 17.70 4.10 8.32
C ALA A 122 17.94 3.06 9.43
N TYR A 123 17.11 2.03 9.51
CA TYR A 123 17.26 0.94 10.48
C TYR A 123 16.96 -0.42 9.87
N THR A 124 17.42 -1.48 10.54
CA THR A 124 17.12 -2.85 10.14
C THR A 124 15.87 -3.32 10.87
N THR A 125 14.83 -3.66 10.11
CA THR A 125 13.61 -4.22 10.70
C THR A 125 13.84 -5.66 11.17
N ALA A 126 13.13 -6.06 12.22
CA ALA A 126 13.03 -7.43 12.69
C ALA A 126 12.14 -8.32 11.81
N LEU A 127 11.43 -7.74 10.84
CA LEU A 127 10.64 -8.53 9.91
C LEU A 127 11.53 -9.40 8.99
N PRO A 128 11.14 -10.67 8.74
CA PRO A 128 11.80 -11.48 7.73
C PRO A 128 11.52 -10.94 6.33
N ASP A 129 12.37 -11.30 5.36
CA ASP A 129 12.29 -10.80 3.98
C ASP A 129 10.91 -10.97 3.35
N ASP A 130 10.25 -12.12 3.54
CA ASP A 130 8.94 -12.40 2.93
C ASP A 130 7.80 -11.58 3.55
N ALA A 131 7.99 -11.07 4.77
CA ALA A 131 7.03 -10.24 5.46
C ALA A 131 7.33 -8.74 5.36
N TYR A 132 8.49 -8.34 4.82
CA TYR A 132 8.78 -6.93 4.54
C TYR A 132 7.75 -6.36 3.56
N CYS A 133 7.20 -5.18 3.87
CA CYS A 133 6.01 -4.66 3.17
C CYS A 133 6.17 -4.60 1.65
N ASP A 134 7.32 -4.13 1.16
CA ASP A 134 7.54 -4.03 -0.29
C ASP A 134 7.73 -5.41 -0.94
N ASN A 135 8.29 -6.39 -0.22
CA ASN A 135 8.39 -7.76 -0.70
C ASN A 135 7.01 -8.45 -0.72
N TRP A 136 6.18 -8.20 0.29
CA TRP A 136 4.79 -8.65 0.32
C TRP A 136 3.96 -8.03 -0.82
N VAL A 137 4.14 -6.74 -1.11
CA VAL A 137 3.53 -6.06 -2.27
C VAL A 137 4.02 -6.69 -3.58
N ALA A 138 5.32 -6.94 -3.71
CA ALA A 138 5.91 -7.57 -4.90
C ALA A 138 5.33 -8.96 -5.15
N GLU A 139 5.25 -9.80 -4.12
CA GLU A 139 4.72 -11.17 -4.25
C GLU A 139 3.24 -11.17 -4.64
N ASN A 140 2.44 -10.25 -4.08
CA ASN A 140 1.04 -10.08 -4.50
C ASN A 140 0.92 -9.57 -5.95
N GLY A 141 1.82 -8.68 -6.40
CA GLY A 141 1.90 -8.28 -7.80
C GLY A 141 2.24 -9.45 -8.73
N LEU A 142 3.19 -10.29 -8.35
CA LEU A 142 3.51 -11.53 -9.08
C LEU A 142 2.33 -12.50 -9.10
N ARG A 143 1.57 -12.61 -8.01
CA ARG A 143 0.33 -13.40 -7.94
C ARG A 143 -0.69 -12.93 -8.98
N PHE A 144 -0.91 -11.62 -9.09
CA PHE A 144 -1.79 -11.06 -10.12
C PHE A 144 -1.29 -11.36 -11.54
N LEU A 145 0.00 -11.14 -11.82
CA LEU A 145 0.58 -11.44 -13.13
C LEU A 145 0.40 -12.90 -13.56
N ARG A 146 0.48 -13.84 -12.61
CA ARG A 146 0.24 -15.28 -12.88
C ARG A 146 -1.24 -15.61 -13.15
N GLY A 147 -2.16 -14.79 -12.64
CA GLY A 147 -3.60 -15.01 -12.73
C GLY A 147 -4.31 -14.23 -13.85
N PHE A 148 -3.64 -13.28 -14.49
CA PHE A 148 -4.28 -12.43 -15.48
C PHE A 148 -4.84 -13.19 -16.69
N PRO A 149 -5.98 -12.73 -17.23
CA PRO A 149 -6.57 -13.33 -18.40
C PRO A 149 -5.64 -13.25 -19.62
N ALA A 150 -5.53 -14.33 -20.37
CA ALA A 150 -4.76 -14.38 -21.61
C ALA A 150 -5.52 -13.83 -22.83
N ASP A 151 -6.83 -13.62 -22.71
CA ASP A 151 -7.74 -13.26 -23.82
C ASP A 151 -7.97 -11.74 -23.99
N ARG A 152 -7.40 -10.91 -23.10
CA ARG A 152 -7.56 -9.45 -23.11
C ARG A 152 -6.30 -8.76 -22.57
N PRO A 153 -6.03 -7.49 -22.92
CA PRO A 153 -4.90 -6.77 -22.36
C PRO A 153 -5.12 -6.49 -20.87
N TRP A 154 -4.03 -6.26 -20.14
CA TRP A 154 -4.06 -5.93 -18.72
C TRP A 154 -3.24 -4.67 -18.41
N HIS A 155 -3.56 -4.06 -17.27
CA HIS A 155 -2.80 -2.98 -16.67
C HIS A 155 -2.64 -3.28 -15.18
N LEU A 156 -1.40 -3.34 -14.70
CA LEU A 156 -1.10 -3.53 -13.27
C LEU A 156 -0.30 -2.33 -12.76
N VAL A 157 -0.79 -1.72 -11.67
CA VAL A 157 -0.03 -0.75 -10.89
C VAL A 157 0.50 -1.42 -9.61
N VAL A 158 1.80 -1.27 -9.35
CA VAL A 158 2.46 -1.78 -8.15
C VAL A 158 3.03 -0.59 -7.38
N ASN A 159 2.45 -0.30 -6.21
CA ASN A 159 2.79 0.86 -5.40
C ASN A 159 3.51 0.43 -4.12
N PHE A 160 4.84 0.41 -4.17
CA PHE A 160 5.66 0.15 -2.98
C PHE A 160 5.47 1.22 -1.91
N THR A 161 5.57 0.80 -0.65
CA THR A 161 5.45 1.69 0.51
C THR A 161 6.79 2.36 0.80
N GLY A 162 7.90 1.65 0.60
CA GLY A 162 9.24 2.20 0.63
C GLY A 162 9.51 3.11 -0.58
N PRO A 163 10.45 4.06 -0.46
CA PRO A 163 11.24 4.40 0.72
C PRO A 163 10.53 5.45 1.59
N HIS A 164 9.19 5.42 1.75
CA HIS A 164 8.55 6.32 2.70
C HIS A 164 8.99 5.97 4.14
N ASN A 165 9.06 6.98 5.00
CA ASN A 165 9.37 6.79 6.41
C ASN A 165 8.37 5.84 7.11
N PRO A 166 8.85 5.05 8.09
CA PRO A 166 10.24 4.97 8.52
C PRO A 166 11.12 4.21 7.50
N MET A 167 12.41 4.55 7.46
CA MET A 167 13.37 4.01 6.47
C MET A 167 13.91 2.65 6.92
N ASP A 168 13.06 1.64 6.93
CA ASP A 168 13.44 0.27 7.25
C ASP A 168 14.03 -0.48 6.05
N VAL A 169 15.00 -1.35 6.34
CA VAL A 169 15.53 -2.35 5.41
C VAL A 169 15.56 -3.70 6.10
N THR A 170 15.49 -4.78 5.32
CA THR A 170 15.67 -6.13 5.87
C THR A 170 17.14 -6.41 6.19
N GLU A 171 17.39 -7.44 7.00
CA GLU A 171 18.76 -7.91 7.29
C GLU A 171 19.51 -8.27 6.00
N SER A 172 18.86 -8.96 5.06
CA SER A 172 19.49 -9.34 3.78
C SER A 172 19.79 -8.14 2.88
N MET A 173 18.96 -7.09 2.94
CA MET A 173 19.24 -5.82 2.26
C MET A 173 20.47 -5.17 2.86
N ARG A 174 20.54 -5.06 4.19
CA ARG A 174 21.71 -4.49 4.88
C ARG A 174 22.99 -5.26 4.60
N ALA A 175 22.97 -6.58 4.73
CA ALA A 175 24.14 -7.43 4.55
C ALA A 175 24.78 -7.28 3.16
N ARG A 176 23.98 -7.02 2.11
CA ARG A 176 24.48 -6.79 0.74
C ARG A 176 25.34 -5.52 0.59
N TRP A 177 25.17 -4.56 1.48
CA TRP A 177 25.91 -3.30 1.47
C TRP A 177 26.91 -3.20 2.62
N GLU A 178 27.03 -4.25 3.44
CA GLU A 178 27.98 -4.28 4.54
C GLU A 178 29.41 -4.33 3.98
N GLY A 179 30.20 -3.30 4.28
CA GLY A 179 31.58 -3.18 3.81
C GLY A 179 31.74 -2.61 2.38
N VAL A 180 30.68 -2.08 1.77
CA VAL A 180 30.77 -1.34 0.50
C VAL A 180 31.22 0.11 0.77
N ASP A 181 32.24 0.57 0.05
CA ASP A 181 32.74 1.95 0.10
C ASP A 181 32.00 2.83 -0.94
N PHE A 182 31.61 4.05 -0.57
CA PHE A 182 30.75 4.95 -1.37
C PHE A 182 31.41 6.29 -1.70
#